data_AF-A0A528BEQ2-F1
#
_entry.id   AF-A0A528BEQ2-F1
#
_cell.length_a   1.000
_cell.length_b   1.000
_cell.length_c   1.000
_cell.angle_alpha   90.00
_cell.angle_beta   90.00
_cell.angle_gamma   90.00
#
_symmetry.space_group_name_H-M   'P 1'
#
loop_
_entity.id
_entity.type
_entity.pdbx_description
1 polymer ?
#
loop_
_entity_poly.entity_id
_entity_poly.type
_entity_poly.pdbx_seq_one_letter_code
_entity_poly.pdbx_strand_id
1 'polypeptide(L)' 'MKKLLAALLMLIVLFVVAGGAVFFLSREEATVPIAETYGPNPTLPEPNPTWLPTVHVAKATPWPQGT' A
#
# COMPACT_ATOMS: atom_id res chain seq x y z
N MET A 1 -7.46 -41.81 -6.19
CA MET A 1 -6.27 -41.04 -5.76
C MET A 1 -6.00 -39.81 -6.61
N LYS A 2 -5.87 -39.91 -7.95
CA LYS A 2 -5.57 -38.75 -8.83
C LYS A 2 -6.58 -37.58 -8.73
N LYS A 3 -7.88 -37.88 -8.64
CA LYS A 3 -8.96 -36.87 -8.47
C LYS A 3 -8.86 -36.12 -7.13
N LEU A 4 -8.49 -36.83 -6.06
CA LEU A 4 -8.28 -36.24 -4.74
C LEU A 4 -7.06 -35.32 -4.76
N LEU A 5 -5.98 -35.75 -5.42
CA LEU A 5 -4.76 -34.94 -5.57
C LEU A 5 -5.02 -33.67 -6.39
N ALA A 6 -5.80 -33.77 -7.46
CA ALA A 6 -6.20 -32.61 -8.27
C ALA A 6 -7.08 -31.63 -7.47
N ALA A 7 -8.03 -32.13 -6.67
CA ALA A 7 -8.85 -31.28 -5.81
C ALA A 7 -8.02 -30.56 -4.74
N LEU A 8 -7.05 -31.24 -4.13
CA LEU A 8 -6.14 -30.64 -3.16
C LEU A 8 -5.28 -29.54 -3.79
N LEU A 9 -4.72 -29.79 -4.98
CA LEU A 9 -3.96 -28.77 -5.72
C LEU A 9 -4.81 -27.55 -6.08
N MET A 10 -6.05 -27.76 -6.53
CA MET A 10 -6.97 -26.66 -6.82
C MET A 10 -7.25 -25.81 -5.57
N LEU A 11 -7.41 -26.45 -4.41
CA LEU A 11 -7.68 -25.77 -3.15
C LEU A 11 -6.45 -24.98 -2.67
N ILE A 12 -5.25 -25.51 -2.84
CA ILE A 12 -3.99 -24.79 -2.57
C ILE A 12 -3.88 -23.57 -3.48
N VAL A 13 -4.11 -23.72 -4.78
CA VAL A 13 -4.07 -22.59 -5.73
C VAL A 13 -5.07 -21.51 -5.34
N LEU A 14 -6.29 -21.88 -4.97
CA LEU A 14 -7.30 -20.95 -4.48
C LEU A 14 -6.83 -20.18 -3.23
N PHE A 15 -6.23 -20.88 -2.26
CA PHE A 15 -5.68 -20.25 -1.07
C PHE A 15 -4.53 -19.28 -1.37
N VAL A 16 -3.63 -19.66 -2.29
CA VAL A 16 -2.52 -18.80 -2.72
C VAL A 16 -3.04 -17.54 -3.41
N VAL A 17 -4.04 -17.67 -4.29
CA VAL A 17 -4.66 -16.54 -4.98
C VAL A 17 -5.37 -15.62 -3.99
N ALA A 18 -6.14 -16.18 -3.05
CA ALA A 18 -6.83 -15.40 -2.02
C ALA A 18 -5.84 -14.66 -1.10
N GLY A 19 -4.79 -15.35 -0.63
CA GLY A 19 -3.75 -14.75 0.20
C GLY A 19 -2.99 -13.65 -0.54
N GLY A 20 -2.64 -13.88 -1.81
CA GLY A 20 -2.01 -12.87 -2.67
C GLY A 20 -2.91 -11.64 -2.85
N ALA A 21 -4.20 -11.84 -3.12
CA ALA A 21 -5.14 -10.73 -3.27
C ALA A 21 -5.23 -9.88 -1.99
N VAL A 22 -5.31 -10.50 -0.80
CA VAL A 22 -5.30 -9.78 0.47
C VAL A 22 -4.00 -9.00 0.69
N PHE A 23 -2.86 -9.59 0.35
CA PHE A 23 -1.56 -8.94 0.50
C PHE A 23 -1.39 -7.73 -0.43
N PHE A 24 -1.80 -7.84 -1.69
CA PHE A 24 -1.60 -6.79 -2.70
C PHE A 24 -2.70 -5.72 -2.75
N LEU A 25 -3.91 -6.02 -2.27
CA LEU A 25 -5.05 -5.10 -2.33
C LEU A 25 -5.39 -4.46 -0.98
N SER A 26 -4.67 -4.79 0.09
CA SER A 26 -4.80 -4.09 1.37
C SER A 26 -4.36 -2.63 1.22
N ARG A 27 -5.06 -1.72 1.90
CA ARG A 27 -4.70 -0.30 1.92
C ARG A 27 -3.74 -0.03 3.07
N GLU A 28 -2.85 0.93 2.85
CA GLU A 28 -2.05 1.51 3.93
C GLU A 28 -2.91 2.45 4.78
N GLU A 29 -2.67 2.45 6.09
CA GLU A 29 -3.34 3.32 7.05
C GLU A 29 -2.34 4.31 7.65
N ALA A 30 -2.79 5.54 7.88
CA ALA A 30 -1.97 6.56 8.52
C ALA A 30 -1.76 6.24 10.00
N THR A 31 -0.51 6.18 10.43
CA THR A 31 -0.13 5.95 11.84
C THR A 31 -0.01 7.24 12.65
N VAL A 32 0.11 8.38 11.97
CA VAL A 32 0.23 9.71 12.58
C VAL A 32 -1.12 10.42 12.53
N PRO A 33 -1.63 10.97 13.64
CA PRO A 33 -2.86 11.75 13.66
C PRO A 33 -2.78 12.95 12.71
N ILE A 34 -3.90 13.27 12.03
CA ILE A 34 -3.96 14.37 11.05
C ILE A 34 -3.53 15.72 11.64
N ALA A 35 -3.80 15.96 12.93
CA ALA A 35 -3.45 17.19 13.62
C ALA A 35 -1.93 17.43 13.71
N GLU A 36 -1.12 16.37 13.61
CA GLU A 36 0.34 16.42 13.72
C GLU A 36 1.03 16.53 12.36
N THR A 37 0.30 16.38 11.25
CA THR A 37 0.90 16.42 9.90
C THR A 37 1.01 17.84 9.33
N TYR A 38 0.64 18.87 10.11
CA TYR A 38 0.70 20.28 9.70
C TYR A 38 1.13 21.19 10.86
N GLY A 39 1.54 22.43 10.53
CA GLY A 39 2.00 23.43 11.51
C GLY A 39 3.49 23.76 11.36
N PRO A 40 4.07 24.54 12.30
CA PRO A 40 5.46 25.00 12.21
C PRO A 40 6.49 23.87 12.41
N ASN A 41 6.10 22.77 13.05
CA ASN A 41 6.95 21.60 13.26
C ASN A 41 6.11 20.31 13.10
N PRO A 42 5.77 19.93 11.86
CA PRO A 42 4.94 18.74 11.61
C PRO A 42 5.73 17.46 11.86
N THR A 43 5.05 16.43 12.34
CA THR A 43 5.60 15.09 12.44
C THR A 43 5.66 14.47 11.05
N LEU A 44 6.86 14.11 10.58
CA LEU A 44 7.06 13.43 9.32
C LEU A 44 7.23 11.93 9.59
N PRO A 45 6.28 11.06 9.18
CA PRO A 45 6.46 9.62 9.32
C PRO A 45 7.62 9.15 8.44
N GLU A 46 8.33 8.12 8.91
CA GLU A 46 9.38 7.48 8.12
C GLU A 46 8.79 6.82 6.86
N PRO A 47 9.57 6.74 5.75
CA PRO A 47 9.13 6.00 4.58
C PRO A 47 8.77 4.55 4.91
N ASN A 48 7.66 4.04 4.36
CA ASN A 48 7.24 2.65 4.50
C ASN A 48 7.68 1.83 3.28
N PRO A 49 8.79 1.07 3.36
CA PRO A 49 9.27 0.28 2.23
C PRO A 49 8.37 -0.94 2.01
N THR A 50 7.51 -0.87 1.00
CA THR A 50 6.67 -1.98 0.55
C THR A 50 7.22 -2.62 -0.71
N TRP A 51 6.77 -3.85 -1.01
CA TRP A 51 7.22 -4.60 -2.19
C TRP A 51 6.82 -3.93 -3.51
N LEU A 52 5.68 -3.22 -3.50
CA LEU A 52 5.22 -2.41 -4.61
C LEU A 52 5.11 -0.94 -4.14
N PRO A 53 6.15 -0.12 -4.36
CA PRO A 53 6.19 1.23 -3.80
C PRO A 53 5.13 2.13 -4.44
N THR A 54 4.30 2.76 -3.60
CA THR A 54 3.28 3.73 -4.03
C THR A 54 3.74 5.16 -3.77
N VAL A 55 4.76 5.61 -4.52
CA VAL A 55 5.21 7.01 -4.42
C VAL A 55 4.52 7.85 -5.50
N HIS A 56 3.64 8.77 -5.10
CA HIS A 56 3.06 9.75 -6.01
C HIS A 56 3.88 11.05 -5.96
N VAL A 57 4.82 11.21 -6.89
CA VAL A 57 5.58 12.47 -7.01
C VAL A 57 4.73 13.49 -7.76
N ALA A 58 4.18 14.47 -7.04
CA ALA A 58 3.47 15.58 -7.66
C ALA A 58 4.44 16.46 -8.48
N LYS A 59 4.00 16.93 -9.65
CA LYS A 59 4.77 17.89 -10.44
C LYS A 59 4.89 19.21 -9.68
N ALA A 60 6.11 19.64 -9.40
CA ALA A 60 6.36 20.95 -8.81
C ALA A 60 5.87 22.05 -9.77
N THR A 61 4.94 22.88 -9.30
CA THR A 61 4.47 24.07 -10.02
C THR A 61 5.07 25.30 -9.34
N PRO A 62 5.67 26.24 -10.08
CA PRO A 62 6.21 27.45 -9.49
C PRO A 62 5.09 28.29 -8.87
N TRP A 63 5.41 29.01 -7.79
CA TRP A 63 4.50 30.01 -7.23
C TRP A 63 4.14 31.05 -8.29
N PRO A 64 2.89 31.56 -8.31
CA PRO A 64 2.55 32.71 -9.14
C PRO A 64 3.47 33.89 -8.83
N GLN A 65 3.82 34.66 -9.86
CA GLN A 65 4.59 35.89 -9.66
C GLN A 65 3.76 36.86 -8.80
N GLY A 66 4.34 37.32 -7.69
CA GLY A 66 3.68 38.26 -6.78
C GLY A 66 3.31 39.55 -7.49
N THR A 67 2.14 40.10 -7.14
CA THR A 67 1.68 41.43 -7.57
C THR A 67 2.34 42.52 -6.76
#